data_AF-A0A645HVA5-F1
#
_entry.id   AF-A0A645HVA5-F1
#
_cell.length_a   1.000
_cell.length_b   1.000
_cell.length_c   1.000
_cell.angle_alpha   90.00
_cell.angle_beta   90.00
_cell.angle_gamma   90.00
#
_symmetry.space_group_name_H-M   'P 1'
#
loop_
_entity.id
_entity.type
_entity.pdbx_description
1 polymer ?
#
loop_
_entity_poly.entity_id
_entity_poly.type
_entity_poly.pdbx_seq_one_letter_code
_entity_poly.pdbx_strand_id
1 'polypeptide(L)'
;MYKLIIGNVRVTVSDDKISRNEATAAARQAMAAANQQGKLLSHIEITLTDSGLDVQTTEKTGSKLARKSIKQSMLDSMHSAIKEKLFPTGTFSNKEVWYDPDTGQEWRGSEVDTARDNLLEKFEEWMKSV
;
A
#
# COMPACT_ATOMS: atom_id res chain seq x y z
N MET A 1 -13.32 10.13 -34.40
CA MET A 1 -13.00 9.40 -33.17
C MET A 1 -11.60 8.80 -33.28
N TYR A 2 -10.71 9.07 -32.32
CA TYR A 2 -9.39 8.44 -32.26
C TYR A 2 -9.00 8.03 -30.84
N LYS A 3 -8.06 7.08 -30.73
CA LYS A 3 -7.56 6.56 -29.47
C LYS A 3 -6.08 6.90 -29.31
N LEU A 4 -5.68 7.21 -28.09
CA LEU A 4 -4.29 7.48 -27.73
C LEU A 4 -3.97 6.85 -26.37
N ILE A 5 -2.69 6.60 -26.13
CA ILE A 5 -2.21 6.04 -24.86
C ILE A 5 -1.20 7.03 -24.30
N ILE A 6 -1.41 7.46 -23.06
CA ILE A 6 -0.50 8.33 -22.33
C ILE A 6 -0.06 7.59 -21.08
N GLY A 7 1.20 7.15 -21.06
CA GLY A 7 1.72 6.27 -20.00
C GLY A 7 0.94 4.96 -19.95
N ASN A 8 0.28 4.69 -18.82
CA ASN A 8 -0.51 3.48 -18.57
C ASN A 8 -2.04 3.70 -18.73
N VAL A 9 -2.45 4.87 -19.22
CA VAL A 9 -3.87 5.26 -19.30
C VAL A 9 -4.31 5.26 -20.76
N ARG A 10 -5.42 4.57 -21.06
CA ARG A 10 -6.04 4.59 -22.39
C ARG A 10 -6.92 5.83 -22.49
N VAL A 11 -6.79 6.60 -23.56
CA VAL A 11 -7.59 7.80 -23.81
C VAL A 11 -8.40 7.62 -25.09
N THR A 12 -9.72 7.82 -25.00
CA THR A 12 -10.64 7.84 -26.15
C THR A 12 -11.08 9.27 -26.40
N VAL A 13 -10.96 9.72 -27.64
CA VAL A 13 -11.43 11.04 -28.08
C VAL A 13 -12.58 10.84 -29.05
N SER A 14 -13.76 11.34 -28.69
CA SER A 14 -14.99 11.08 -29.42
C SER A 14 -15.14 11.95 -30.68
N ASP A 15 -14.56 13.15 -30.69
CA ASP A 15 -14.64 14.11 -31.79
C ASP A 15 -13.26 14.33 -32.47
N ASP A 16 -13.21 14.27 -33.79
CA ASP A 16 -11.99 14.52 -34.58
C ASP A 16 -11.63 16.01 -34.68
N LYS A 17 -12.52 16.92 -34.27
CA LYS A 17 -12.24 18.35 -34.16
C LYS A 17 -11.29 18.69 -33.01
N ILE A 18 -11.11 17.78 -32.05
CA ILE A 18 -10.19 17.98 -30.93
C ILE A 18 -8.77 17.65 -31.38
N SER A 19 -7.88 18.65 -31.34
CA SER A 19 -6.49 18.43 -31.73
C SER A 19 -5.81 17.45 -30.78
N ARG A 20 -4.86 16.68 -31.31
CA ARG A 20 -4.11 15.68 -30.53
C ARG A 20 -3.39 16.30 -29.33
N ASN A 21 -2.95 17.56 -29.46
CA ASN A 21 -2.26 18.30 -28.41
C ASN A 21 -3.22 18.73 -27.30
N GLU A 22 -4.41 19.23 -27.64
CA GLU A 22 -5.45 19.58 -26.66
C GLU A 22 -5.94 18.34 -25.89
N ALA A 23 -6.21 17.25 -26.60
CA ALA A 23 -6.58 15.97 -25.96
C ALA A 23 -5.47 15.47 -25.00
N THR A 24 -4.20 15.63 -25.39
CA THR A 24 -3.06 15.24 -24.54
C THR A 24 -2.93 16.14 -23.32
N ALA A 25 -3.14 17.45 -23.46
CA ALA A 25 -3.09 18.39 -22.35
C ALA A 25 -4.21 18.13 -21.34
N ALA A 26 -5.44 17.95 -21.81
CA ALA A 26 -6.60 17.64 -20.99
C ALA A 26 -6.43 16.30 -20.24
N ALA A 27 -5.96 15.25 -20.94
CA ALA A 27 -5.68 13.97 -20.32
C ALA A 27 -4.58 14.06 -19.24
N ARG A 28 -3.50 14.81 -19.49
CA ARG A 28 -2.44 15.03 -18.48
C ARG A 28 -2.95 15.77 -17.25
N GLN A 29 -3.80 16.78 -17.44
CA GLN A 29 -4.40 17.53 -16.34
C GLN A 29 -5.31 16.64 -15.49
N ALA A 30 -6.15 15.81 -16.13
CA ALA A 30 -7.00 14.83 -15.44
C ALA A 30 -6.17 13.79 -14.67
N MET A 31 -5.07 13.29 -15.26
CA MET A 31 -4.14 12.40 -14.56
C MET A 31 -3.47 13.07 -13.35
N ALA A 32 -3.06 14.33 -13.48
CA ALA A 32 -2.44 15.07 -12.38
C ALA A 32 -3.43 15.28 -11.22
N ALA A 33 -4.68 15.66 -11.53
CA ALA A 33 -5.74 15.81 -10.53
C ALA A 33 -6.08 14.49 -9.82
N ALA A 34 -6.18 13.39 -10.57
CA ALA A 34 -6.40 12.06 -9.98
C ALA A 34 -5.22 11.62 -9.10
N ASN A 35 -3.98 11.90 -9.52
CA ASN A 35 -2.79 11.55 -8.75
C ASN A 35 -2.66 12.36 -7.45
N GLN A 36 -3.08 13.63 -7.43
CA GLN A 36 -3.17 14.42 -6.20
C GLN A 36 -4.15 13.81 -5.18
N GLN A 37 -5.19 13.12 -5.66
CA GLN A 37 -6.16 12.39 -4.82
C GLN A 37 -5.73 10.94 -4.54
N GLY A 38 -4.53 10.52 -4.96
CA GLY A 38 -4.04 9.15 -4.80
C GLY A 38 -4.79 8.11 -5.65
N LYS A 39 -5.54 8.56 -6.67
CA LYS A 39 -6.32 7.71 -7.57
C LYS A 39 -5.51 7.37 -8.81
N LEU A 40 -5.58 6.12 -9.23
CA LEU A 40 -4.99 5.64 -10.48
C LEU A 40 -6.09 5.55 -11.54
N LEU A 41 -5.92 6.22 -12.67
CA LEU A 41 -6.86 6.15 -13.79
C LEU A 41 -6.51 4.97 -14.70
N SER A 42 -7.54 4.33 -15.27
CA SER A 42 -7.40 3.30 -16.30
C SER A 42 -7.82 3.81 -17.68
N HIS A 43 -8.86 4.66 -17.70
CA HIS A 43 -9.43 5.21 -18.92
C HIS A 43 -9.77 6.70 -18.77
N ILE A 44 -9.60 7.46 -19.85
CA ILE A 44 -10.07 8.84 -19.97
C ILE A 44 -10.84 8.96 -21.27
N GLU A 45 -12.05 9.48 -21.21
CA GLU A 45 -12.89 9.77 -22.37
C GLU A 45 -13.04 11.29 -22.50
N ILE A 46 -12.71 11.82 -23.67
CA ILE A 46 -12.76 13.25 -23.97
C ILE A 46 -13.82 13.49 -25.03
N THR A 47 -14.84 14.26 -24.67
CA THR A 47 -15.96 14.63 -25.53
C THR A 47 -16.01 16.14 -25.70
N LEU A 48 -16.47 16.59 -26.86
CA LEU A 48 -16.75 18.01 -27.11
C LEU A 48 -18.24 18.25 -26.84
N THR A 49 -18.55 19.12 -25.89
CA THR A 49 -19.93 19.54 -25.56
C THR A 49 -20.10 21.03 -25.86
N ASP A 50 -21.34 21.51 -25.88
CA ASP A 50 -21.65 22.93 -26.16
C ASP A 50 -21.03 23.90 -25.14
N SER A 51 -20.56 23.40 -23.99
CA SER A 51 -19.91 24.17 -22.93
C SER A 51 -18.37 24.01 -22.90
N GLY A 52 -17.79 23.22 -23.81
CA GLY A 52 -16.35 22.96 -23.90
C GLY A 52 -15.98 21.46 -23.84
N LEU A 53 -14.71 21.20 -23.55
CA LEU A 53 -14.16 19.84 -23.41
C LEU A 53 -14.67 19.21 -22.11
N ASP A 54 -15.46 18.15 -22.22
CA ASP A 54 -15.85 17.29 -21.10
C ASP A 54 -14.88 16.09 -21.01
N VAL A 55 -14.42 15.80 -19.79
CA VAL A 55 -13.38 14.79 -19.53
C VAL A 55 -13.91 13.81 -18.49
N GLN A 56 -14.31 12.63 -18.94
CA GLN A 56 -14.74 11.55 -18.07
C GLN A 56 -13.58 10.63 -17.75
N THR A 57 -13.35 10.37 -16.46
CA THR A 57 -12.23 9.53 -16.00
C THR A 57 -12.76 8.24 -15.38
N THR A 58 -12.25 7.10 -15.83
CA THR A 58 -12.51 5.80 -15.20
C THR A 58 -11.32 5.42 -14.32
N GLU A 59 -11.58 5.27 -13.03
CA GLU A 59 -10.59 4.81 -12.06
C GLU A 59 -10.24 3.34 -12.29
N LYS A 60 -8.99 2.98 -12.03
CA LYS A 60 -8.54 1.60 -12.06
C LYS A 60 -8.97 0.91 -10.76
N THR A 61 -10.08 0.17 -10.83
CA THR A 61 -10.49 -0.73 -9.75
C THR A 61 -9.48 -1.87 -9.62
N GLY A 62 -9.02 -2.13 -8.39
CA GLY A 62 -8.15 -3.27 -8.08
C GLY A 62 -6.64 -2.98 -8.02
N SER A 63 -6.16 -1.79 -8.39
CA SER A 63 -4.79 -1.39 -8.03
C SER A 63 -4.76 -0.87 -6.59
N LYS A 64 -4.86 -1.79 -5.63
CA LYS A 64 -4.29 -1.55 -4.30
C LYS A 64 -2.80 -1.31 -4.49
N LEU A 65 -2.36 -0.11 -4.16
CA LEU A 65 -1.24 0.11 -3.25
C LEU A 65 -1.19 1.62 -3.04
N ALA A 66 -1.98 2.09 -2.06
CA ALA A 66 -1.43 3.12 -1.20
C ALA A 66 -0.06 2.59 -0.79
N ARG A 67 1.02 3.19 -1.33
CA ARG A 67 2.37 2.82 -0.92
C ARG A 67 2.34 2.88 0.60
N LYS A 68 2.73 1.79 1.27
CA LYS A 68 2.84 1.79 2.73
C LYS A 68 3.59 3.06 3.12
N SER A 69 3.04 3.83 4.05
CA SER A 69 3.80 4.96 4.59
C SER A 69 5.10 4.40 5.20
N ILE A 70 6.16 5.21 5.25
CA ILE A 70 7.42 4.81 5.89
C ILE A 70 7.12 4.28 7.30
N LYS A 71 6.23 4.95 8.03
CA LYS A 71 5.73 4.53 9.33
C LYS A 71 5.13 3.11 9.31
N GLN A 72 4.18 2.82 8.42
CA GLN A 72 3.59 1.48 8.32
C GLN A 72 4.63 0.43 7.96
N SER A 73 5.55 0.75 7.03
CA SER A 73 6.62 -0.17 6.66
C SER A 73 7.54 -0.48 7.84
N MET A 74 7.87 0.52 8.67
CA MET A 74 8.68 0.32 9.87
C MET A 74 7.96 -0.53 10.91
N LEU A 75 6.68 -0.25 11.18
CA LEU A 75 5.88 -1.04 12.13
C LEU A 75 5.78 -2.51 11.70
N ASP A 76 5.55 -2.78 10.41
CA ASP A 76 5.52 -4.13 9.87
C ASP A 76 6.87 -4.87 10.03
N SER A 77 7.99 -4.16 9.78
CA SER A 77 9.33 -4.71 9.98
C SER A 77 9.62 -4.99 11.46
N MET A 78 9.20 -4.11 12.37
CA MET A 78 9.34 -4.32 13.81
C MET A 78 8.54 -5.53 14.29
N HIS A 79 7.29 -5.67 13.85
CA HIS A 79 6.45 -6.83 14.17
C HIS A 79 7.10 -8.14 13.70
N SER A 80 7.64 -8.13 12.48
CA SER A 80 8.33 -9.30 11.92
C SER A 80 9.57 -9.68 12.74
N ALA A 81 10.38 -8.68 13.12
CA ALA A 81 11.57 -8.90 13.94
C ALA A 81 11.22 -9.46 15.33
N ILE A 82 10.16 -8.94 15.96
CA ILE A 82 9.70 -9.42 17.28
C ILE A 82 9.24 -10.87 17.18
N LYS A 83 8.45 -11.21 16.14
CA LYS A 83 8.02 -12.60 15.92
C LYS A 83 9.19 -13.56 15.72
N GLU A 84 10.19 -13.16 14.94
CA GLU A 84 11.39 -13.97 14.73
C GLU A 84 12.17 -14.19 16.04
N LYS A 85 12.25 -13.17 16.89
CA LYS A 85 12.93 -13.25 18.18
C LYS A 85 12.18 -14.09 19.22
N LEU A 86 10.87 -13.90 19.32
CA LEU A 86 10.05 -14.62 20.30
C LEU A 86 9.78 -16.07 19.87
N PHE A 87 9.66 -16.33 18.56
CA PHE A 87 9.35 -17.65 18.03
C PHE A 87 10.46 -18.14 17.09
N PRO A 88 11.63 -18.52 17.63
CA PRO A 88 12.73 -18.99 16.81
C PRO A 88 12.36 -20.31 16.11
N THR A 89 12.51 -20.35 14.79
CA THR A 89 12.12 -21.48 13.94
C THR A 89 13.26 -22.43 13.60
N GLY A 90 14.49 -22.15 14.07
CA GLY A 90 15.67 -22.95 13.78
C GLY A 90 15.60 -24.37 14.37
N THR A 91 16.20 -25.32 13.68
CA THR A 91 16.23 -26.75 14.09
C THR A 91 16.90 -26.98 15.45
N PHE A 92 17.79 -26.08 15.87
CA PHE A 92 18.49 -26.11 17.17
C PHE A 92 17.91 -25.11 18.18
N SER A 93 16.81 -24.45 17.85
CA SER A 93 16.15 -23.49 18.73
C SER A 93 15.36 -24.22 19.80
N ASN A 94 15.73 -24.02 21.07
CA ASN A 94 15.00 -24.61 22.19
C ASN A 94 13.75 -23.77 22.47
N LYS A 95 12.67 -24.05 21.73
CA LYS A 95 11.45 -23.25 21.72
C LYS A 95 10.83 -23.13 23.11
N GLU A 96 10.99 -24.13 23.95
CA GLU A 96 10.39 -24.13 25.28
C GLU A 96 11.21 -23.37 26.32
N VAL A 97 12.39 -22.84 25.97
CA VAL A 97 13.32 -22.25 26.94
C VAL A 97 13.47 -20.75 26.70
N TRP A 98 13.40 -19.97 27.77
CA TRP A 98 13.84 -18.59 27.81
C TRP A 98 15.00 -18.47 28.78
N TYR A 99 16.13 -17.93 28.32
CA TYR A 99 17.28 -17.64 29.16
C TYR A 99 17.45 -16.13 29.32
N ASP A 100 17.51 -15.65 30.56
CA ASP A 100 17.87 -14.27 30.89
C ASP A 100 19.36 -14.19 31.23
N PRO A 101 20.17 -13.53 30.39
CA PRO A 101 21.61 -13.39 30.63
C PRO A 101 21.94 -12.47 31.80
N ASP A 102 21.05 -11.56 32.20
CA ASP A 102 21.30 -10.57 33.25
C ASP A 102 21.12 -11.21 34.64
N THR A 103 20.12 -12.08 34.81
CA THR A 103 19.87 -12.79 36.07
C THR A 103 20.41 -14.21 36.09
N GLY A 104 20.81 -14.74 34.93
CA GLY A 104 21.20 -16.14 34.75
C GLY A 104 20.04 -17.13 34.89
N GLN A 105 18.81 -16.63 34.93
CA GLN A 105 17.61 -17.45 35.10
C GLN A 105 17.17 -18.08 33.79
N GLU A 106 16.57 -19.26 33.93
CA GLU A 106 16.05 -20.02 32.81
C GLU A 106 14.61 -20.43 33.11
N TRP A 107 13.69 -20.02 32.25
CA TRP A 107 12.29 -20.43 32.30
C TRP A 107 12.02 -21.45 31.22
N ARG A 108 11.08 -22.36 31.50
CA ARG A 108 10.74 -23.46 30.60
C ARG A 108 9.24 -23.68 30.48
N GLY A 109 8.84 -24.27 29.35
CA GLY A 109 7.47 -24.77 29.15
C GLY A 109 6.43 -23.66 28.96
N SER A 110 5.20 -23.90 29.41
CA SER A 110 4.03 -23.07 29.08
C SER A 110 4.10 -21.63 29.60
N GLU A 111 4.90 -21.35 30.63
CA GLU A 111 5.12 -19.99 31.12
C GLU A 111 5.86 -19.13 30.09
N VAL A 112 6.82 -19.72 29.36
CA VAL A 112 7.57 -19.05 28.29
C VAL A 112 6.65 -18.70 27.12
N ASP A 113 5.78 -19.63 26.73
CA ASP A 113 4.83 -19.40 25.64
C ASP A 113 3.81 -18.31 26.01
N THR A 114 3.26 -18.38 27.24
CA THR A 114 2.34 -17.36 27.76
C THR A 114 3.00 -15.98 27.79
N ALA A 115 4.26 -15.89 28.22
CA ALA A 115 4.99 -14.63 28.24
C ALA A 115 5.22 -14.07 26.82
N ARG A 116 5.55 -14.91 25.84
CA ARG A 116 5.73 -14.50 24.44
C ARG A 116 4.44 -13.98 23.82
N ASP A 117 3.33 -14.67 24.05
CA ASP A 117 2.02 -14.26 23.55
C ASP A 117 1.61 -12.91 24.15
N ASN A 118 1.77 -12.74 25.47
CA ASN A 118 1.51 -11.47 26.16
C ASN A 118 2.36 -10.32 25.60
N LEU A 119 3.66 -10.56 25.34
CA LEU A 119 4.55 -9.56 24.76
C LEU A 119 4.12 -9.16 23.34
N LEU A 120 3.74 -10.14 22.52
CA LEU A 120 3.27 -9.89 21.16
C LEU A 120 1.95 -9.10 21.17
N GLU A 121 1.00 -9.48 22.02
CA GLU A 121 -0.28 -8.78 22.18
C GLU A 121 -0.07 -7.33 22.60
N LYS A 122 0.75 -7.08 23.62
CA LYS A 122 1.06 -5.71 24.07
C LYS A 122 1.73 -4.88 22.98
N PHE A 123 2.60 -5.49 22.19
CA PHE A 123 3.21 -4.82 21.05
C PHE A 123 2.18 -4.48 19.96
N GLU A 124 1.25 -5.38 19.66
CA GLU A 124 0.16 -5.14 18.69
C GLU A 124 -0.80 -4.05 19.16
N GLU A 125 -1.10 -3.98 20.46
CA GLU A 125 -1.85 -2.87 21.06
C GLU A 125 -1.11 -1.54 20.90
N TRP A 126 0.20 -1.51 21.20
CA TRP A 126 1.03 -0.32 21.05
C TRP A 126 1.08 0.16 19.59
N MET A 127 1.24 -0.75 18.63
CA MET A 127 1.23 -0.39 17.20
C MET A 127 -0.05 0.31 16.76
N LYS A 128 -1.19 0.00 17.37
CA LYS A 128 -2.48 0.67 17.08
C LYS A 128 -2.55 2.07 17.68
N SER A 129 -1.81 2.33 18.75
CA SER A 129 -1.76 3.63 19.44
C SER A 129 -0.81 4.64 18.80
N VAL A 130 0.18 4.17 18.03
CA VAL A 130 1.21 5.02 17.41
C VAL A 130 0.77 5.49 16.05
#